data_AF-A0A5B7UP38-F1
#
_entry.id   AF-A0A5B7UP38-F1
#
_cell.length_a   1.000
_cell.length_b   1.000
_cell.length_c   1.000
_cell.angle_alpha   90.00
_cell.angle_beta   90.00
_cell.angle_gamma   90.00
#
_symmetry.space_group_name_H-M   'P 1'
#
loop_
_entity.id
_entity.type
_entity.pdbx_description
1 polymer ?
#
loop_
_entity_poly.entity_id
_entity_poly.type
_entity_poly.pdbx_seq_one_letter_code
_entity_poly.pdbx_strand_id
1 'polypeptide(L)' 'MSAPSSQPEFARLSPRQQMGVNCALCDDRLGVGGLVLAKVHWRGMPFTLWACLKHTEEER' A
#
# COMPACT_ATOMS: atom_id res chain seq x y z
N MET A 1 4.11 8.43 -23.10
CA MET A 1 2.96 7.80 -22.43
C MET A 1 3.49 7.21 -21.14
N SER A 2 3.26 7.89 -20.02
CA SER A 2 3.78 7.48 -18.71
C SER A 2 3.16 6.14 -18.31
N ALA A 3 3.98 5.17 -17.92
CA ALA A 3 3.50 3.94 -17.31
C ALA A 3 2.52 4.30 -16.18
N PRO A 4 1.37 3.62 -16.04
CA PRO A 4 0.58 3.79 -14.84
C PRO A 4 1.47 3.36 -13.70
N SER A 5 1.89 4.31 -12.86
CA SER A 5 2.54 4.00 -11.60
C SER A 5 1.56 3.13 -10.84
N SER A 6 1.77 1.80 -10.84
CA SER A 6 0.87 0.79 -10.28
C SER A 6 0.75 0.87 -8.75
N GLN A 7 1.10 2.02 -8.15
CA GLN A 7 0.95 2.27 -6.73
C GLN A 7 -0.49 2.71 -6.46
N PRO A 8 -1.16 2.08 -5.48
CA PRO A 8 -2.53 2.44 -5.15
C PRO A 8 -2.61 3.88 -4.65
N GLU A 9 -3.58 4.64 -5.16
CA GLU A 9 -3.80 6.02 -4.76
C GLU A 9 -4.34 6.07 -3.34
N PHE A 10 -3.62 6.72 -2.41
CA PHE A 10 -3.96 6.77 -0.98
C PHE A 10 -5.41 7.21 -0.72
N ALA A 11 -5.92 8.16 -1.51
CA ALA A 11 -7.28 8.68 -1.39
C ALA A 11 -8.38 7.65 -1.69
N ARG A 12 -8.05 6.57 -2.43
CA ARG A 12 -8.98 5.49 -2.80
C ARG A 12 -8.92 4.31 -1.84
N LEU A 13 -7.96 4.31 -0.93
CA LEU A 13 -7.80 3.25 0.05
C LEU A 13 -8.86 3.33 1.15
N SER A 14 -9.30 2.18 1.65
CA SER A 14 -10.12 2.08 2.84
C SER A 14 -9.37 2.63 4.06
N PRO A 15 -10.08 3.11 5.11
CA PRO A 15 -9.41 3.58 6.33
C PRO A 15 -8.47 2.54 6.94
N ARG A 16 -8.78 1.24 6.80
CA ARG A 16 -7.93 0.15 7.30
C ARG A 16 -6.65 -0.01 6.49
N GLN A 17 -6.70 0.19 5.18
CA GLN A 17 -5.52 0.19 4.32
C GLN A 17 -4.63 1.40 4.60
N GLN A 18 -5.23 2.58 4.78
CA GLN A 18 -4.50 3.82 5.12
C GLN A 18 -3.77 3.72 6.46
N MET A 19 -4.35 3.00 7.44
CA MET A 19 -3.74 2.75 8.75
C MET A 19 -2.72 1.60 8.75
N GLY A 20 -2.50 0.91 7.63
CA GLY A 20 -1.61 -0.26 7.58
C GLY A 20 -2.14 -1.50 8.33
N VAL A 21 -3.47 -1.61 8.48
CA VAL A 21 -4.12 -2.82 9.02
C VAL A 21 -4.36 -3.84 7.90
N ASN A 22 -4.75 -3.34 6.72
CA ASN A 22 -5.02 -4.13 5.53
C ASN A 22 -4.03 -3.79 4.41
N CYS A 23 -3.82 -4.75 3.51
CA CYS A 23 -2.98 -4.62 2.33
C CYS A 23 -3.53 -3.54 1.40
N ALA A 24 -2.69 -2.60 1.00
CA ALA A 24 -3.05 -1.50 0.09
C ALA A 24 -3.44 -1.99 -1.32
N LEU A 25 -3.18 -3.26 -1.67
CA LEU A 25 -3.46 -3.84 -2.99
C LEU A 25 -4.72 -4.72 -2.99
N CYS A 26 -4.91 -5.58 -1.99
CA CYS A 26 -5.99 -6.56 -1.97
C CYS A 26 -7.00 -6.39 -0.81
N ASP A 27 -6.80 -5.42 0.08
CA ASP A 27 -7.60 -5.18 1.29
C ASP A 27 -7.65 -6.34 2.31
N ASP A 28 -6.86 -7.41 2.09
CA ASP A 28 -6.68 -8.46 3.09
C ASP A 28 -5.89 -7.98 4.30
N ARG A 29 -6.15 -8.57 5.47
CA ARG A 29 -5.42 -8.26 6.70
C ARG A 29 -3.94 -8.64 6.57
N LEU A 30 -3.03 -7.71 6.86
CA LEU A 30 -1.58 -7.89 6.69
C LEU A 30 -0.95 -8.92 7.65
N GLY A 31 -1.61 -9.20 8.78
CA GLY A 31 -1.04 -10.03 9.84
C GLY A 31 0.24 -9.43 10.41
N VAL A 32 1.17 -10.28 10.86
CA VAL A 32 2.48 -9.88 11.43
C VAL A 32 3.58 -9.69 10.38
N GLY A 33 3.29 -9.87 9.08
CA GLY A 33 4.29 -9.95 8.01
C GLY A 33 4.09 -8.96 6.86
N GLY A 34 3.44 -7.82 7.09
CA GLY A 34 3.30 -6.79 6.06
C GLY A 34 4.64 -6.19 5.65
N LEU A 35 4.85 -5.96 4.36
CA LEU A 35 6.00 -5.27 3.81
C LEU A 35 5.63 -3.84 3.39
N VAL A 36 6.60 -2.94 3.44
CA VAL A 36 6.40 -1.56 2.97
C VAL A 36 6.35 -1.56 1.45
N LEU A 37 5.21 -1.16 0.90
CA LEU A 37 5.00 -1.01 -0.55
C LEU A 37 5.54 0.34 -1.03
N ALA A 38 5.15 1.43 -0.36
CA ALA A 38 5.53 2.78 -0.74
C ALA A 38 5.36 3.74 0.42
N LYS A 39 6.08 4.87 0.37
CA LYS A 39 5.82 6.03 1.24
C LYS A 39 5.20 7.13 0.39
N VAL A 40 4.04 7.61 0.81
CA VAL A 40 3.25 8.61 0.07
C VAL A 40 3.01 9.82 0.96
N HIS A 41 2.84 11.00 0.35
CA HIS A 41 2.42 12.19 1.07
C HIS A 41 0.98 12.50 0.71
N TRP A 42 0.11 12.58 1.71
CA TRP A 42 -1.29 12.95 1.53
C TRP A 42 -1.65 14.14 2.40
N ARG A 43 -2.12 15.22 1.78
CA ARG A 43 -2.41 16.51 2.45
C ARG A 43 -1.24 17.04 3.30
N GLY A 44 -0.01 16.85 2.82
CA GLY A 44 1.22 17.25 3.51
C GLY A 44 1.66 16.32 4.64
N MET A 45 0.93 15.24 4.92
CA MET A 45 1.30 14.25 5.93
C MET A 45 1.90 13.00 5.27
N PRO A 46 3.02 12.47 5.78
CA PRO A 46 3.60 11.23 5.27
C PRO A 46 2.79 10.02 5.74
N PHE A 47 2.53 9.08 4.83
CA PHE A 47 1.90 7.80 5.10
C PHE A 47 2.72 6.68 4.49
N THR A 48 2.65 5.50 5.13
CA THR A 48 3.30 4.29 4.63
C THR A 48 2.22 3.33 4.16
N LEU A 49 2.32 2.93 2.89
CA LEU A 49 1.48 1.89 2.31
C LEU A 49 2.12 0.54 2.57
N TRP A 50 1.32 -0.41 3.02
CA TRP A 50 1.75 -1.76 3.35
C TRP A 50 1.12 -2.76 2.39
N ALA A 51 1.90 -3.72 1.92
CA ALA A 51 1.43 -4.84 1.11
C ALA A 51 1.65 -6.16 1.85
N CYS A 52 0.80 -7.15 1.59
CA CYS A 52 1.02 -8.50 2.07
C CYS A 52 2.08 -9.19 1.22
N LEU A 53 2.76 -10.18 1.81
CA LEU A 53 3.85 -10.92 1.18
C LEU A 53 3.51 -11.45 -0.22
N LYS A 54 2.27 -11.88 -0.44
CA LYS A 54 1.77 -12.42 -1.72
C LYS A 54 1.94 -11.45 -2.90
N HIS A 55 1.96 -10.15 -2.64
CA HIS A 55 2.09 -9.11 -3.67
C HIS A 55 3.50 -8.49 -3.73
N THR A 56 4.43 -8.96 -2.90
CA THR A 56 5.79 -8.43 -2.84
C THR A 56 6.81 -9.32 -3.56
N GLU A 57 6.39 -10.49 -4.04
CA GLU A 57 7.25 -11.45 -4.76
C GLU A 57 7.51 -11.05 -6.24
N GLU A 58 6.94 -9.95 -6.73
CA GLU A 58 7.00 -9.55 -8.15
C GLU A 58 8.07 -8.49 -8.47
N GLU A 59 8.93 -8.12 -7.51
CA GLU A 59 10.02 -7.14 -7.72
C GLU A 59 11.38 -7.69 -7.23
N ARG A 60 11.97 -8.62 -8.01
CA ARG A 60 13.40 -8.95 -7.92
C ARG A 60 14.05 -8.95 -9.30
#